data_AF-A0A8J5N103-F1
#
_entry.id   AF-A0A8J5N103-F1
#
_cell.length_a   1.000
_cell.length_b   1.000
_cell.length_c   1.000
_cell.angle_alpha   90.00
_cell.angle_beta   90.00
_cell.angle_gamma   90.00
#
_symmetry.space_group_name_H-M   'P 1'
#
loop_
_entity.id
_entity.type
_entity.pdbx_description
1 polymer ?
#
loop_
_entity_poly.entity_id
_entity_poly.type
_entity_poly.pdbx_seq_one_letter_code
_entity_poly.pdbx_strand_id
1 'polypeptide(L)'
;MSYCYSGSRVVVRGARLARLIPPPCLLTHHTPPTTPSDLGFELQASRQLCYHPSTTLLSHPPCLQHQSFSLSTMASTIAQEKAKFTPPDNLGTKYAVDEVHRYMVDCMVAVGTPKPNATALADVLVAADNRGHFSHGLNRLEMYANDVKQKVCAGDALPTITKESVSTALVHGNNGLGPVVGNFCMDLAVKKAKETGIGWVCTRGSNHYGIAGWYAMRATKEGFLGMSFTNTSPLVAPTRAKKPALGTNPLALSAPAKNGDNFVLDMATCVVAVGKIEIERRKENPIPEGWALDKDGQPTTNAAEGMQGALLPLGGSELHSGYKGYGLGMLVEIFCGILSGKIFLCLQPGGQYGPNVRRWMQTDQEADLGQCFVAIDPSFFAPGFEDRMSDLMDHCRGMESADPNKPVLAAGDPERSHMEKVKTEGGITYHINQITDLPMGPQELEIPPQEHTLAQLDMF
;
A
#
# COMPACT_ATOMS: atom_id res chain seq x y z
N MET A 1 -17.55 64.28 -50.96
CA MET A 1 -18.60 63.57 -50.18
C MET A 1 -18.39 63.87 -48.71
N SER A 2 -19.46 63.89 -47.91
CA SER A 2 -19.56 64.82 -46.77
C SER A 2 -19.99 64.15 -45.46
N TYR A 3 -19.75 64.85 -44.34
CA TYR A 3 -20.36 64.67 -42.99
C TYR A 3 -20.01 63.40 -42.20
N CYS A 4 -20.09 63.36 -40.85
CA CYS A 4 -19.81 64.38 -39.81
C CYS A 4 -19.69 63.70 -38.43
N TYR A 5 -19.28 64.48 -37.42
CA TYR A 5 -19.31 64.10 -35.99
C TYR A 5 -20.74 63.89 -35.44
N SER A 6 -20.89 62.99 -34.45
CA SER A 6 -21.43 63.36 -33.13
C SER A 6 -21.03 62.35 -32.05
N GLY A 7 -21.07 62.76 -30.78
CA GLY A 7 -20.87 61.87 -29.63
C GLY A 7 -21.68 62.36 -28.44
N SER A 8 -21.86 61.50 -27.43
CA SER A 8 -22.60 61.84 -26.20
C SER A 8 -21.89 61.29 -24.96
N ARG A 9 -21.67 62.16 -23.96
CA ARG A 9 -21.27 61.81 -22.59
C ARG A 9 -22.50 61.85 -21.69
N VAL A 10 -22.60 60.93 -20.72
CA VAL A 10 -23.29 61.18 -19.44
C VAL A 10 -22.43 60.65 -18.29
N VAL A 11 -22.57 61.28 -17.13
CA VAL A 11 -21.68 61.23 -15.95
C VAL A 11 -22.17 60.23 -14.91
N VAL A 12 -21.25 59.58 -14.18
CA VAL A 12 -21.49 59.10 -12.81
C VAL A 12 -20.37 59.60 -11.89
N ARG A 13 -20.74 60.27 -10.79
CA ARG A 13 -19.81 60.67 -9.70
C ARG A 13 -19.64 59.50 -8.73
N GLY A 14 -18.44 59.33 -8.19
CA GLY A 14 -18.09 58.15 -7.38
C GLY A 14 -18.27 58.28 -5.86
N ALA A 15 -17.85 57.23 -5.15
CA ALA A 15 -17.61 57.20 -3.71
C ALA A 15 -16.29 56.42 -3.43
N ARG A 16 -15.62 56.73 -2.32
CA ARG A 16 -14.29 56.20 -1.96
C ARG A 16 -14.39 54.88 -1.17
N LEU A 17 -13.38 54.01 -1.30
CA LEU A 17 -12.68 53.43 -0.15
C LEU A 17 -11.31 52.82 -0.56
N ALA A 18 -10.45 52.60 0.44
CA ALA A 18 -8.99 52.67 0.29
C ALA A 18 -8.30 51.40 -0.23
N ARG A 19 -7.18 51.59 -0.94
CA ARG A 19 -6.02 50.66 -0.90
C ARG A 19 -4.92 51.32 -0.08
N LEU A 20 -4.34 50.59 0.88
CA LEU A 20 -3.21 51.03 1.68
C LEU A 20 -1.89 50.57 1.03
N ILE A 21 -1.03 51.52 0.70
CA ILE A 21 0.41 51.32 0.45
C ILE A 21 1.13 52.47 1.18
N PRO A 22 1.99 52.20 2.18
CA PRO A 22 2.84 53.22 2.78
C PRO A 22 4.13 53.46 1.96
N PRO A 23 4.74 54.67 2.02
CA PRO A 23 5.82 55.13 1.12
C PRO A 23 7.25 55.06 1.74
N PRO A 24 8.32 55.42 0.97
CA PRO A 24 9.73 55.23 1.37
C PRO A 24 10.49 56.51 1.82
N CYS A 25 11.80 56.33 2.10
CA CYS A 25 12.87 57.33 2.38
C CYS A 25 12.92 57.88 3.84
N LEU A 26 14.08 58.17 4.46
CA LEU A 26 15.26 58.93 4.00
C LEU A 26 16.63 58.45 4.58
N LEU A 27 17.72 58.97 4.03
CA LEU A 27 19.15 58.64 4.27
C LEU A 27 19.83 59.56 5.31
N THR A 28 21.03 59.21 5.83
CA THR A 28 22.32 59.91 5.53
C THR A 28 23.59 59.32 6.20
N HIS A 29 24.75 59.63 5.59
CA HIS A 29 26.13 59.12 5.75
C HIS A 29 26.89 59.37 7.08
N HIS A 30 27.97 58.60 7.30
CA HIS A 30 29.36 59.11 7.42
C HIS A 30 30.43 58.02 7.11
N THR A 31 31.73 58.36 7.07
CA THR A 31 32.76 57.79 6.17
C THR A 31 34.00 57.09 6.83
N PRO A 32 34.74 56.19 6.11
CA PRO A 32 35.87 55.34 6.60
C PRO A 32 37.29 55.86 6.24
N PRO A 33 38.42 55.19 6.61
CA PRO A 33 39.20 54.39 5.61
C PRO A 33 40.20 53.26 6.12
N THR A 34 40.89 52.60 5.17
CA THR A 34 42.23 51.90 5.20
C THR A 34 42.42 50.41 5.65
N THR A 35 43.52 49.81 5.15
CA THR A 35 43.79 48.40 4.70
C THR A 35 45.04 47.74 5.38
N PRO A 36 45.69 46.64 4.88
CA PRO A 36 45.30 45.24 4.60
C PRO A 36 46.28 44.18 5.24
N SER A 37 46.07 42.86 5.05
CA SER A 37 47.19 41.88 4.80
C SER A 37 46.73 40.43 4.51
N ASP A 38 47.58 39.74 3.75
CA ASP A 38 47.51 38.37 3.21
C ASP A 38 47.44 37.21 4.23
N LEU A 39 46.85 36.08 3.81
CA LEU A 39 47.57 34.80 3.57
C LEU A 39 46.60 33.67 3.17
N GLY A 40 46.93 32.94 2.10
CA GLY A 40 46.17 31.77 1.64
C GLY A 40 46.58 30.48 2.36
N PHE A 41 45.69 29.49 2.38
CA PHE A 41 45.99 28.11 2.77
C PHE A 41 46.20 27.25 1.52
N GLU A 42 47.39 26.69 1.37
CA GLU A 42 47.75 25.72 0.34
C GLU A 42 48.13 24.37 1.00
N LEU A 43 48.18 23.30 0.20
CA LEU A 43 48.41 21.92 0.66
C LEU A 43 49.80 21.72 1.26
N GLN A 44 49.95 20.74 2.16
CA GLN A 44 50.80 19.56 1.88
C GLN A 44 50.72 18.44 2.94
N ALA A 45 51.16 17.25 2.55
CA ALA A 45 51.28 16.05 3.38
C ALA A 45 52.74 15.56 3.45
N SER A 46 53.15 15.02 4.61
CA SER A 46 54.35 14.18 4.82
C SER A 46 54.23 13.53 6.21
N ARG A 47 54.34 12.20 6.39
CA ARG A 47 55.58 11.36 6.51
C ARG A 47 56.53 11.82 7.63
N GLN A 48 57.18 10.96 8.44
CA GLN A 48 57.15 9.50 8.75
C GLN A 48 58.19 9.23 9.90
N LEU A 49 58.33 7.98 10.39
CA LEU A 49 59.44 7.42 11.23
C LEU A 49 59.30 7.65 12.77
N CYS A 50 59.70 6.75 13.70
CA CYS A 50 60.21 5.36 13.59
C CYS A 50 60.07 4.53 14.91
N TYR A 51 60.12 3.19 14.79
CA TYR A 51 60.58 2.08 15.68
C TYR A 51 61.09 2.34 17.14
N HIS A 52 61.10 1.40 18.11
CA HIS A 52 61.36 -0.07 18.09
C HIS A 52 60.73 -0.81 19.35
N PRO A 53 61.05 -2.08 19.77
CA PRO A 53 60.03 -3.02 20.25
C PRO A 53 60.28 -3.61 21.67
N SER A 54 59.48 -4.59 22.08
CA SER A 54 59.90 -5.59 23.07
C SER A 54 59.20 -6.94 22.86
N THR A 55 59.94 -8.02 23.06
CA THR A 55 59.54 -9.42 22.77
C THR A 55 59.80 -10.26 24.00
N THR A 56 58.86 -11.12 24.39
CA THR A 56 59.12 -12.17 25.39
C THR A 56 58.39 -13.45 25.07
N LEU A 57 59.15 -14.51 24.78
CA LEU A 57 58.72 -15.90 24.70
C LEU A 57 58.79 -16.54 26.09
N LEU A 58 57.84 -17.42 26.44
CA LEU A 58 57.92 -18.49 27.47
C LEU A 58 56.68 -19.39 27.25
N SER A 59 56.81 -20.54 26.56
CA SER A 59 57.06 -21.90 27.11
C SER A 59 55.80 -22.70 27.52
N HIS A 60 55.50 -23.78 26.81
CA HIS A 60 54.53 -24.82 27.19
C HIS A 60 55.01 -25.65 28.40
N PRO A 61 54.08 -26.29 29.14
CA PRO A 61 54.10 -27.77 29.25
C PRO A 61 52.66 -28.36 29.13
N PRO A 62 52.35 -29.65 29.45
CA PRO A 62 52.06 -30.63 28.40
C PRO A 62 50.66 -31.29 28.47
N CYS A 63 50.38 -32.18 27.52
CA CYS A 63 49.16 -32.99 27.41
C CYS A 63 48.77 -33.74 28.70
N LEU A 64 47.46 -33.84 28.93
CA LEU A 64 46.83 -35.02 29.53
C LEU A 64 45.78 -35.60 28.58
N GLN A 65 45.63 -36.92 28.61
CA GLN A 65 44.96 -37.71 27.58
C GLN A 65 43.48 -37.97 27.88
N HIS A 66 42.74 -38.29 26.80
CA HIS A 66 41.50 -39.08 26.77
C HIS A 66 40.38 -38.80 27.79
N GLN A 67 39.25 -38.30 27.28
CA GLN A 67 38.02 -39.09 27.28
C GLN A 67 37.07 -38.63 26.16
N SER A 68 36.93 -39.44 25.11
CA SER A 68 36.00 -39.21 24.01
C SER A 68 34.63 -39.79 24.37
N PHE A 69 33.73 -38.96 24.90
CA PHE A 69 32.32 -39.33 25.03
C PHE A 69 31.61 -39.17 23.69
N SER A 70 31.04 -40.27 23.18
CA SER A 70 30.23 -40.23 21.96
C SER A 70 28.90 -39.55 22.23
N LEU A 71 28.62 -38.48 21.48
CA LEU A 71 27.30 -37.83 21.43
C LEU A 71 26.34 -38.46 20.41
N SER A 72 26.63 -39.68 19.92
CA SER A 72 25.86 -40.32 18.84
C SER A 72 24.59 -41.07 19.26
N THR A 73 24.23 -41.09 20.54
CA THR A 73 23.18 -42.01 21.06
C THR A 73 21.99 -41.35 21.77
N MET A 74 21.87 -40.02 21.73
CA MET A 74 20.65 -39.29 22.14
C MET A 74 19.91 -38.61 20.98
N ALA A 75 20.55 -38.48 19.81
CA ALA A 75 19.91 -37.90 18.61
C ALA A 75 18.91 -38.87 17.94
N SER A 76 19.09 -40.19 18.09
CA SER A 76 18.26 -41.21 17.44
C SER A 76 16.88 -41.39 18.07
N THR A 77 16.74 -41.15 19.38
CA THR A 77 15.50 -41.45 20.13
C THR A 77 14.48 -40.31 20.03
N ILE A 78 14.93 -39.07 19.83
CA ILE A 78 14.04 -37.89 19.60
C ILE A 78 13.50 -37.88 18.16
N ALA A 79 14.18 -38.56 17.22
CA ALA A 79 13.80 -38.60 15.81
C ALA A 79 12.60 -39.53 15.51
N GLN A 80 12.23 -40.44 16.42
CA GLN A 80 11.19 -41.46 16.17
C GLN A 80 9.81 -41.17 16.78
N GLU A 81 9.66 -40.10 17.59
CA GLU A 81 8.35 -39.70 18.16
C GLU A 81 7.71 -38.44 17.53
N LYS A 82 8.28 -37.93 16.43
CA LYS A 82 7.65 -36.86 15.61
C LYS A 82 6.82 -37.36 14.42
N ALA A 83 6.40 -38.63 14.44
CA ALA A 83 5.46 -39.19 13.48
C ALA A 83 4.01 -39.13 14.01
N LYS A 84 3.39 -37.94 14.04
CA LYS A 84 1.94 -37.79 14.21
C LYS A 84 1.44 -36.45 13.67
N PHE A 85 0.50 -36.56 12.73
CA PHE A 85 -0.31 -35.48 12.14
C PHE A 85 0.44 -34.44 11.28
N THR A 86 0.93 -34.87 10.13
CA THR A 86 0.70 -34.07 8.92
C THR A 86 -0.80 -34.17 8.61
N PRO A 87 -1.59 -33.08 8.60
CA PRO A 87 -2.91 -33.15 7.98
C PRO A 87 -2.73 -33.57 6.51
N PRO A 88 -3.68 -34.29 5.90
CA PRO A 88 -3.64 -34.51 4.46
C PRO A 88 -3.58 -33.15 3.74
N ASP A 89 -2.95 -33.11 2.57
CA ASP A 89 -3.08 -31.97 1.67
C ASP A 89 -4.56 -31.79 1.33
N ASN A 90 -5.24 -30.92 2.09
CA ASN A 90 -6.61 -30.52 1.83
C ASN A 90 -6.60 -29.70 0.54
N LEU A 91 -6.71 -30.40 -0.60
CA LEU A 91 -6.83 -29.80 -1.92
C LEU A 91 -7.87 -28.68 -1.85
N GLY A 92 -7.44 -27.47 -2.18
CA GLY A 92 -8.34 -26.34 -2.20
C GLY A 92 -9.43 -26.56 -3.25
N THR A 93 -10.68 -26.27 -2.89
CA THR A 93 -11.80 -26.35 -3.83
C THR A 93 -11.69 -25.21 -4.84
N LYS A 94 -11.89 -25.52 -6.12
CA LYS A 94 -11.83 -24.56 -7.22
C LYS A 94 -13.23 -24.05 -7.56
N TYR A 95 -13.36 -22.74 -7.77
CA TYR A 95 -14.61 -22.08 -8.18
C TYR A 95 -14.39 -21.20 -9.40
N ALA A 96 -15.37 -21.15 -10.30
CA ALA A 96 -15.37 -20.23 -11.43
C ALA A 96 -15.38 -18.78 -10.93
N VAL A 97 -14.62 -17.91 -11.59
CA VAL A 97 -14.47 -16.49 -11.21
C VAL A 97 -15.82 -15.77 -11.11
N ASP A 98 -16.72 -16.02 -12.07
CA ASP A 98 -18.05 -15.41 -12.13
C ASP A 98 -18.99 -15.89 -11.01
N GLU A 99 -18.81 -17.12 -10.52
CA GLU A 99 -19.59 -17.63 -9.37
C GLU A 99 -19.14 -16.96 -8.07
N VAL A 100 -17.82 -16.85 -7.87
CA VAL A 100 -17.25 -16.15 -6.71
C VAL A 100 -17.77 -14.72 -6.68
N HIS A 101 -17.82 -14.06 -7.85
CA HIS A 101 -18.40 -12.73 -8.00
C HIS A 101 -19.88 -12.70 -7.63
N ARG A 102 -20.71 -13.58 -8.22
CA ARG A 102 -22.14 -13.70 -7.92
C ARG A 102 -22.38 -13.85 -6.42
N TYR A 103 -21.70 -14.79 -5.79
CA TYR A 103 -21.82 -15.07 -4.37
C TYR A 103 -21.47 -13.85 -3.50
N MET A 104 -20.37 -13.14 -3.79
CA MET A 104 -20.01 -11.90 -3.08
C MET A 104 -21.09 -10.82 -3.22
N VAL A 105 -21.68 -10.67 -4.42
CA VAL A 105 -22.79 -9.73 -4.66
C VAL A 105 -24.00 -10.12 -3.83
N ASP A 106 -24.40 -11.39 -3.87
CA ASP A 106 -25.59 -11.89 -3.20
C ASP A 106 -25.47 -11.78 -1.67
N CYS A 107 -24.30 -12.08 -1.08
CA CYS A 107 -24.03 -11.85 0.35
C CYS A 107 -24.18 -10.39 0.76
N MET A 108 -23.67 -9.46 -0.06
CA MET A 108 -23.74 -8.04 0.26
C MET A 108 -25.16 -7.48 0.08
N VAL A 109 -25.90 -7.98 -0.91
CA VAL A 109 -27.33 -7.68 -1.09
C VAL A 109 -28.16 -8.22 0.08
N ALA A 110 -27.88 -9.44 0.56
CA ALA A 110 -28.56 -10.04 1.70
C ALA A 110 -28.41 -9.25 3.01
N VAL A 111 -27.33 -8.46 3.17
CA VAL A 111 -27.14 -7.53 4.31
C VAL A 111 -27.65 -6.11 4.05
N GLY A 112 -28.38 -5.88 2.96
CA GLY A 112 -29.03 -4.60 2.64
C GLY A 112 -28.21 -3.64 1.77
N THR A 113 -27.11 -4.09 1.16
CA THR A 113 -26.33 -3.26 0.22
C THR A 113 -27.04 -3.22 -1.14
N PRO A 114 -27.30 -2.05 -1.75
CA PRO A 114 -27.83 -1.97 -3.09
C PRO A 114 -26.92 -2.67 -4.11
N LYS A 115 -27.52 -3.40 -5.06
CA LYS A 115 -26.78 -4.24 -6.02
C LYS A 115 -25.59 -3.54 -6.73
N PRO A 116 -25.68 -2.27 -7.20
CA PRO A 116 -24.51 -1.60 -7.79
C PRO A 116 -23.32 -1.44 -6.83
N ASN A 117 -23.59 -1.15 -5.56
CA ASN A 117 -22.57 -1.00 -4.52
C ASN A 117 -21.98 -2.36 -4.11
N ALA A 118 -22.83 -3.41 -4.05
CA ALA A 118 -22.40 -4.79 -3.85
C ALA A 118 -21.49 -5.28 -5.00
N THR A 119 -21.85 -4.99 -6.26
CA THR A 119 -21.01 -5.28 -7.44
C THR A 119 -19.67 -4.54 -7.38
N ALA A 120 -19.66 -3.24 -7.07
CA ALA A 120 -18.41 -2.48 -6.96
C ALA A 120 -17.45 -3.04 -5.89
N LEU A 121 -17.96 -3.68 -4.84
CA LEU A 121 -17.18 -4.41 -3.85
C LEU A 121 -16.72 -5.78 -4.39
N ALA A 122 -17.63 -6.58 -4.94
CA ALA A 122 -17.30 -7.90 -5.50
C ALA A 122 -16.22 -7.81 -6.59
N ASP A 123 -16.30 -6.80 -7.48
CA ASP A 123 -15.32 -6.53 -8.53
C ASP A 123 -13.88 -6.46 -7.99
N VAL A 124 -13.64 -5.69 -6.92
CA VAL A 124 -12.29 -5.54 -6.35
C VAL A 124 -11.86 -6.75 -5.51
N LEU A 125 -12.78 -7.42 -4.83
CA LEU A 125 -12.46 -8.63 -4.06
C LEU A 125 -12.07 -9.79 -4.98
N VAL A 126 -12.82 -10.02 -6.06
CA VAL A 126 -12.49 -11.01 -7.09
C VAL A 126 -11.21 -10.62 -7.82
N ALA A 127 -11.00 -9.33 -8.14
CA ALA A 127 -9.75 -8.87 -8.73
C ALA A 127 -8.53 -9.10 -7.80
N ALA A 128 -8.71 -8.99 -6.48
CA ALA A 128 -7.67 -9.31 -5.51
C ALA A 128 -7.33 -10.81 -5.52
N ASP A 129 -8.32 -11.69 -5.44
CA ASP A 129 -8.09 -13.15 -5.48
C ASP A 129 -7.51 -13.61 -6.82
N ASN A 130 -8.02 -13.09 -7.95
CA ASN A 130 -7.51 -13.41 -9.29
C ASN A 130 -6.04 -12.97 -9.49
N ARG A 131 -5.58 -11.94 -8.77
CA ARG A 131 -4.19 -11.47 -8.73
C ARG A 131 -3.33 -12.16 -7.67
N GLY A 132 -3.89 -13.07 -6.87
CA GLY A 132 -3.19 -13.75 -5.78
C GLY A 132 -3.09 -12.96 -4.46
N HIS A 133 -3.79 -11.83 -4.35
CA HIS A 133 -3.89 -11.00 -3.15
C HIS A 133 -5.02 -11.47 -2.22
N PHE A 134 -5.04 -12.77 -1.90
CA PHE A 134 -6.10 -13.45 -1.13
C PHE A 134 -6.44 -12.80 0.22
N SER A 135 -5.53 -12.01 0.81
CA SER A 135 -5.76 -11.25 2.04
C SER A 135 -6.73 -10.06 1.88
N HIS A 136 -7.09 -9.71 0.64
CA HIS A 136 -7.97 -8.59 0.28
C HIS A 136 -9.13 -9.02 -0.65
N GLY A 137 -9.31 -10.32 -0.91
CA GLY A 137 -10.42 -10.88 -1.67
C GLY A 137 -11.50 -11.50 -0.77
N LEU A 138 -11.96 -12.72 -1.10
CA LEU A 138 -13.06 -13.41 -0.40
C LEU A 138 -12.87 -13.51 1.12
N ASN A 139 -11.63 -13.65 1.61
CA ASN A 139 -11.25 -13.59 3.04
C ASN A 139 -11.62 -12.28 3.78
N ARG A 140 -12.19 -11.28 3.09
CA ARG A 140 -12.68 -10.02 3.67
C ARG A 140 -14.19 -9.82 3.53
N LEU A 141 -14.90 -10.67 2.81
CA LEU A 141 -16.34 -10.52 2.59
C LEU A 141 -17.13 -10.44 3.92
N GLU A 142 -16.78 -11.30 4.89
CA GLU A 142 -17.42 -11.32 6.21
C GLU A 142 -17.23 -9.99 6.97
N MET A 143 -16.04 -9.39 6.89
CA MET A 143 -15.74 -8.08 7.50
C MET A 143 -16.64 -6.98 6.92
N TYR A 144 -16.77 -6.91 5.59
CA TYR A 144 -17.66 -5.95 4.93
C TYR A 144 -19.13 -6.19 5.28
N ALA A 145 -19.58 -7.45 5.28
CA ALA A 145 -20.94 -7.81 5.66
C ALA A 145 -21.25 -7.42 7.12
N ASN A 146 -20.29 -7.60 8.03
CA ASN A 146 -20.43 -7.25 9.44
C ASN A 146 -20.37 -5.73 9.67
N ASP A 147 -19.49 -4.98 9.02
CA ASP A 147 -19.45 -3.51 9.09
C ASP A 147 -20.80 -2.89 8.63
N VAL A 148 -21.42 -3.44 7.57
CA VAL A 148 -22.75 -3.01 7.09
C VAL A 148 -23.87 -3.42 8.06
N LYS A 149 -23.91 -4.67 8.53
CA LYS A 149 -24.89 -5.14 9.54
C LYS A 149 -24.86 -4.28 10.81
N GLN A 150 -23.67 -3.89 11.26
CA GLN A 150 -23.47 -3.07 12.46
C GLN A 150 -23.62 -1.56 12.20
N LYS A 151 -23.89 -1.15 10.96
CA LYS A 151 -24.09 0.26 10.53
C LYS A 151 -22.89 1.17 10.77
N VAL A 152 -21.69 0.58 10.91
CA VAL A 152 -20.42 1.32 10.91
C VAL A 152 -19.86 1.52 9.50
N CYS A 153 -20.47 0.90 8.49
CA CYS A 153 -20.39 1.27 7.08
C CYS A 153 -21.82 1.38 6.49
N ALA A 154 -22.10 2.41 5.70
CA ALA A 154 -23.37 2.61 5.02
C ALA A 154 -23.34 1.94 3.63
N GLY A 155 -24.03 0.80 3.47
CA GLY A 155 -24.02 0.03 2.23
C GLY A 155 -24.63 0.76 1.02
N ASP A 156 -25.56 1.68 1.25
CA ASP A 156 -26.27 2.47 0.25
C ASP A 156 -25.69 3.87 -0.02
N ALA A 157 -24.72 4.31 0.79
CA ALA A 157 -24.13 5.63 0.65
C ALA A 157 -23.38 5.83 -0.67
N LEU A 158 -23.51 7.03 -1.23
CA LEU A 158 -22.82 7.48 -2.43
C LEU A 158 -21.89 8.66 -2.11
N PRO A 159 -20.73 8.79 -2.77
CA PRO A 159 -19.78 9.88 -2.49
C PRO A 159 -20.33 11.25 -2.88
N THR A 160 -19.83 12.32 -2.24
CA THR A 160 -20.22 13.70 -2.55
C THR A 160 -19.00 14.60 -2.68
N ILE A 161 -18.91 15.39 -3.75
CA ILE A 161 -17.86 16.40 -3.91
C ILE A 161 -18.16 17.56 -2.95
N THR A 162 -17.21 17.87 -2.06
CA THR A 162 -17.34 18.94 -1.05
C THR A 162 -16.55 20.19 -1.40
N LYS A 163 -15.51 20.06 -2.22
CA LYS A 163 -14.73 21.15 -2.79
C LYS A 163 -14.16 20.72 -4.12
N GLU A 164 -14.14 21.62 -5.09
CA GLU A 164 -13.65 21.32 -6.44
C GLU A 164 -12.84 22.49 -7.00
N SER A 165 -11.82 22.15 -7.79
CA SER A 165 -11.12 23.05 -8.71
C SER A 165 -10.99 22.36 -10.07
N VAL A 166 -10.32 22.98 -11.04
CA VAL A 166 -10.15 22.38 -12.38
C VAL A 166 -9.47 21.01 -12.29
N SER A 167 -8.30 20.94 -11.65
CA SER A 167 -7.47 19.73 -11.54
C SER A 167 -7.60 18.98 -10.20
N THR A 168 -8.38 19.49 -9.23
CA THR A 168 -8.49 18.85 -7.90
C THR A 168 -9.91 18.73 -7.37
N ALA A 169 -10.14 17.77 -6.47
CA ALA A 169 -11.37 17.69 -5.68
C ALA A 169 -11.12 17.13 -4.26
N LEU A 170 -12.01 17.52 -3.33
CA LEU A 170 -12.17 16.88 -2.02
C LEU A 170 -13.56 16.23 -1.98
N VAL A 171 -13.58 14.92 -1.73
CA VAL A 171 -14.79 14.11 -1.69
C VAL A 171 -15.05 13.63 -0.26
N HIS A 172 -16.33 13.56 0.11
CA HIS A 172 -16.79 12.87 1.31
C HIS A 172 -17.40 11.53 0.91
N GLY A 173 -16.90 10.43 1.47
CA GLY A 173 -17.38 9.08 1.17
C GLY A 173 -18.71 8.74 1.83
N ASN A 174 -19.24 9.61 2.70
CA ASN A 174 -20.52 9.43 3.42
C ASN A 174 -20.60 8.10 4.20
N ASN A 175 -19.45 7.67 4.75
CA ASN A 175 -19.25 6.37 5.40
C ASN A 175 -19.61 5.16 4.50
N GLY A 176 -19.53 5.34 3.17
CA GLY A 176 -19.83 4.31 2.19
C GLY A 176 -18.75 3.23 2.07
N LEU A 177 -19.08 2.18 1.31
CA LEU A 177 -18.14 1.12 0.96
C LEU A 177 -16.93 1.70 0.21
N GLY A 178 -15.72 1.41 0.70
CA GLY A 178 -14.46 1.90 0.13
C GLY A 178 -14.36 1.74 -1.40
N PRO A 179 -14.81 0.63 -2.01
CA PRO A 179 -14.78 0.47 -3.46
C PRO A 179 -15.74 1.36 -4.25
N VAL A 180 -16.90 1.69 -3.70
CA VAL A 180 -17.82 2.69 -4.28
C VAL A 180 -17.16 4.07 -4.26
N VAL A 181 -16.57 4.43 -3.14
CA VAL A 181 -15.89 5.73 -2.96
C VAL A 181 -14.65 5.83 -3.85
N GLY A 182 -13.79 4.81 -3.87
CA GLY A 182 -12.54 4.82 -4.63
C GLY A 182 -12.76 4.80 -6.15
N ASN A 183 -13.73 4.03 -6.65
CA ASN A 183 -14.08 4.02 -8.07
C ASN A 183 -14.52 5.44 -8.53
N PHE A 184 -15.44 6.07 -7.79
CA PHE A 184 -15.89 7.44 -8.05
C PHE A 184 -14.74 8.46 -8.03
N CYS A 185 -13.84 8.36 -7.05
CA CYS A 185 -12.74 9.32 -6.90
C CYS A 185 -11.70 9.18 -8.01
N MET A 186 -11.38 7.96 -8.45
CA MET A 186 -10.47 7.77 -9.57
C MET A 186 -11.13 8.18 -10.90
N ASP A 187 -12.41 7.89 -11.12
CA ASP A 187 -13.12 8.35 -12.32
C ASP A 187 -13.13 9.90 -12.39
N LEU A 188 -13.32 10.57 -11.25
CA LEU A 188 -13.23 12.01 -11.14
C LEU A 188 -11.81 12.53 -11.40
N ALA A 189 -10.77 11.81 -10.95
CA ALA A 189 -9.38 12.13 -11.26
C ALA A 189 -9.08 12.01 -12.76
N VAL A 190 -9.45 10.89 -13.40
CA VAL A 190 -9.30 10.68 -14.85
C VAL A 190 -10.04 11.74 -15.65
N LYS A 191 -11.28 12.08 -15.26
CA LYS A 191 -12.06 13.16 -15.90
C LYS A 191 -11.31 14.50 -15.88
N LYS A 192 -10.68 14.86 -14.75
CA LYS A 192 -9.90 16.10 -14.61
C LYS A 192 -8.57 16.06 -15.36
N ALA A 193 -7.92 14.89 -15.39
CA ALA A 193 -6.68 14.69 -16.14
C ALA A 193 -6.89 14.89 -17.65
N LYS A 194 -8.02 14.42 -18.22
CA LYS A 194 -8.40 14.64 -19.63
C LYS A 194 -8.44 16.12 -20.05
N GLU A 195 -8.73 17.03 -19.11
CA GLU A 195 -8.84 18.48 -19.39
C GLU A 195 -7.55 19.25 -19.07
N THR A 196 -6.71 18.77 -18.15
CA THR A 196 -5.60 19.55 -17.57
C THR A 196 -4.27 18.82 -17.40
N GLY A 197 -4.16 17.59 -17.88
CA GLY A 197 -2.98 16.73 -17.73
C GLY A 197 -2.85 16.06 -16.36
N ILE A 198 -3.54 16.54 -15.32
CA ILE A 198 -3.56 15.92 -13.99
C ILE A 198 -4.91 16.08 -13.29
N GLY A 199 -5.35 15.02 -12.63
CA GLY A 199 -6.47 15.04 -11.68
C GLY A 199 -6.02 14.52 -10.32
N TRP A 200 -6.27 15.28 -9.26
CA TRP A 200 -5.89 14.91 -7.88
C TRP A 200 -7.12 14.97 -6.96
N VAL A 201 -7.57 13.80 -6.49
CA VAL A 201 -8.78 13.67 -5.66
C VAL A 201 -8.42 13.09 -4.30
N CYS A 202 -8.71 13.85 -3.24
CA CYS A 202 -8.63 13.37 -1.85
C CYS A 202 -10.02 13.04 -1.32
N THR A 203 -10.10 12.05 -0.44
CA THR A 203 -11.33 11.54 0.17
C THR A 203 -11.16 11.38 1.68
N ARG A 204 -12.25 11.60 2.43
CA ARG A 204 -12.43 11.23 3.84
C ARG A 204 -13.82 10.63 4.07
N GLY A 205 -14.08 10.04 5.24
CA GLY A 205 -15.36 9.38 5.50
C GLY A 205 -15.58 8.16 4.61
N SER A 206 -14.50 7.40 4.35
CA SER A 206 -14.50 6.17 3.55
C SER A 206 -14.17 4.94 4.42
N ASN A 207 -14.33 3.75 3.86
CA ASN A 207 -14.01 2.48 4.50
C ASN A 207 -12.91 1.72 3.74
N HIS A 208 -12.53 0.54 4.23
CA HIS A 208 -11.53 -0.33 3.59
C HIS A 208 -11.87 -0.56 2.11
N TYR A 209 -10.87 -0.45 1.23
CA TYR A 209 -11.08 -0.41 -0.23
C TYR A 209 -10.47 -1.60 -0.99
N GLY A 210 -10.08 -2.68 -0.30
CA GLY A 210 -9.41 -3.80 -0.96
C GLY A 210 -7.99 -3.44 -1.40
N ILE A 211 -7.61 -3.82 -2.62
CA ILE A 211 -6.26 -3.61 -3.17
C ILE A 211 -6.12 -2.20 -3.78
N ALA A 212 -5.01 -1.50 -3.51
CA ALA A 212 -4.82 -0.13 -3.97
C ALA A 212 -4.62 -0.06 -5.50
N GLY A 213 -4.01 -1.10 -6.07
CA GLY A 213 -3.74 -1.24 -7.50
C GLY A 213 -4.99 -1.31 -8.36
N TRP A 214 -6.15 -1.72 -7.82
CA TRP A 214 -7.42 -1.70 -8.55
C TRP A 214 -7.77 -0.30 -9.06
N TYR A 215 -7.61 0.72 -8.22
CA TYR A 215 -7.88 2.12 -8.59
C TYR A 215 -6.79 2.66 -9.51
N ALA A 216 -5.51 2.35 -9.24
CA ALA A 216 -4.42 2.77 -10.13
C ALA A 216 -4.60 2.23 -11.56
N MET A 217 -4.89 0.93 -11.70
CA MET A 217 -5.16 0.30 -13.00
C MET A 217 -6.44 0.82 -13.68
N ARG A 218 -7.41 1.35 -12.92
CA ARG A 218 -8.62 1.97 -13.49
C ARG A 218 -8.30 3.20 -14.34
N ALA A 219 -7.32 4.01 -13.93
CA ALA A 219 -6.82 5.12 -14.75
C ALA A 219 -5.99 4.63 -15.96
N THR A 220 -5.20 3.57 -15.76
CA THR A 220 -4.35 3.02 -16.83
C THR A 220 -5.14 2.31 -17.94
N LYS A 221 -6.31 1.74 -17.64
CA LYS A 221 -7.28 1.30 -18.67
C LYS A 221 -7.75 2.41 -19.60
N GLU A 222 -7.66 3.68 -19.18
CA GLU A 222 -8.02 4.87 -19.96
C GLU A 222 -6.79 5.56 -20.59
N GLY A 223 -5.58 4.98 -20.46
CA GLY A 223 -4.32 5.54 -20.98
C GLY A 223 -3.56 6.49 -20.03
N PHE A 224 -4.00 6.62 -18.77
CA PHE A 224 -3.40 7.52 -17.77
C PHE A 224 -2.44 6.76 -16.84
N LEU A 225 -1.45 7.46 -16.28
CA LEU A 225 -0.78 6.97 -15.08
C LEU A 225 -1.76 7.12 -13.91
N GLY A 226 -1.97 6.05 -13.15
CA GLY A 226 -2.84 6.04 -11.98
C GLY A 226 -2.05 5.87 -10.69
N MET A 227 -2.37 6.66 -9.65
CA MET A 227 -1.86 6.47 -8.30
C MET A 227 -3.00 6.31 -7.30
N SER A 228 -2.84 5.44 -6.32
CA SER A 228 -3.81 5.22 -5.25
C SER A 228 -3.13 5.08 -3.89
N PHE A 229 -3.71 5.71 -2.88
CA PHE A 229 -3.21 5.72 -1.52
C PHE A 229 -4.36 5.63 -0.51
N THR A 230 -4.17 4.95 0.61
CA THR A 230 -5.07 5.03 1.79
C THR A 230 -4.25 5.01 3.08
N ASN A 231 -4.69 5.72 4.12
CA ASN A 231 -4.25 5.38 5.47
C ASN A 231 -5.08 4.21 6.02
N THR A 232 -4.60 3.54 7.06
CA THR A 232 -5.29 2.41 7.71
C THR A 232 -5.21 2.50 9.23
N SER A 233 -5.95 1.62 9.93
CA SER A 233 -5.81 1.39 11.38
C SER A 233 -4.34 1.27 11.81
N PRO A 234 -3.95 1.82 12.99
CA PRO A 234 -2.56 1.85 13.43
C PRO A 234 -2.03 0.44 13.71
N LEU A 235 -1.05 0.01 12.93
CA LEU A 235 -0.42 -1.32 12.99
C LEU A 235 1.12 -1.26 12.88
N VAL A 236 1.67 -0.17 12.34
CA VAL A 236 3.11 0.00 12.09
C VAL A 236 3.72 0.94 13.13
N ALA A 237 4.84 0.54 13.70
CA ALA A 237 5.63 1.39 14.59
C ALA A 237 6.51 2.37 13.78
N PRO A 238 6.48 3.68 14.09
CA PRO A 238 7.52 4.61 13.65
C PRO A 238 8.91 4.09 14.04
N THR A 239 9.95 4.42 13.27
CA THR A 239 11.31 3.95 13.56
C THR A 239 11.74 4.38 14.97
N ARG A 240 12.28 3.42 15.75
CA ARG A 240 12.62 3.54 17.19
C ARG A 240 11.42 3.66 18.16
N ALA A 241 10.18 3.59 17.70
CA ALA A 241 9.00 3.53 18.57
C ALA A 241 8.65 2.10 18.98
N LYS A 242 8.10 1.94 20.20
CA LYS A 242 7.59 0.68 20.76
C LYS A 242 6.15 0.36 20.36
N LYS A 243 5.35 1.38 20.04
CA LYS A 243 3.90 1.26 19.81
C LYS A 243 3.55 1.58 18.36
N PRO A 244 2.52 0.93 17.79
CA PRO A 244 2.02 1.29 16.47
C PRO A 244 1.42 2.70 16.49
N ALA A 245 1.61 3.44 15.40
CA ALA A 245 1.05 4.79 15.23
C ALA A 245 0.64 5.12 13.79
N LEU A 246 1.16 4.40 12.80
CA LEU A 246 0.73 4.49 11.40
C LEU A 246 0.01 3.22 10.98
N GLY A 247 -0.82 3.33 9.95
CA GLY A 247 -1.32 2.15 9.26
C GLY A 247 -0.26 1.45 8.41
N THR A 248 -0.67 0.35 7.78
CA THR A 248 0.12 -0.30 6.70
C THR A 248 0.23 0.58 5.46
N ASN A 249 -0.65 1.59 5.37
CA ASN A 249 -0.57 2.77 4.51
C ASN A 249 -0.06 2.44 3.10
N PRO A 250 -0.82 1.65 2.31
CA PRO A 250 -0.36 1.23 1.00
C PRO A 250 -0.34 2.38 -0.01
N LEU A 251 0.54 2.21 -1.00
CA LEU A 251 0.66 3.05 -2.18
C LEU A 251 0.69 2.16 -3.41
N ALA A 252 -0.01 2.59 -4.45
CA ALA A 252 0.00 1.96 -5.76
C ALA A 252 0.29 2.97 -6.88
N LEU A 253 0.98 2.50 -7.91
CA LEU A 253 1.25 3.21 -9.16
C LEU A 253 1.01 2.23 -10.32
N SER A 254 0.20 2.63 -11.28
CA SER A 254 0.07 1.95 -12.57
C SER A 254 0.40 2.90 -13.71
N ALA A 255 1.08 2.41 -14.74
CA ALA A 255 1.48 3.19 -15.91
C ALA A 255 1.41 2.34 -17.18
N PRO A 256 0.90 2.89 -18.30
CA PRO A 256 0.75 2.16 -19.55
C PRO A 256 2.09 1.92 -20.25
N ALA A 257 2.20 0.79 -20.93
CA ALA A 257 3.30 0.45 -21.84
C ALA A 257 2.73 -0.15 -23.14
N LYS A 258 3.61 -0.43 -24.11
CA LYS A 258 3.17 -0.89 -25.44
C LYS A 258 2.43 -2.22 -25.37
N ASN A 259 1.60 -2.47 -26.38
CA ASN A 259 0.90 -3.75 -26.61
C ASN A 259 -0.02 -4.19 -25.45
N GLY A 260 -0.43 -3.27 -24.58
CA GLY A 260 -1.29 -3.56 -23.43
C GLY A 260 -0.57 -4.09 -22.20
N ASP A 261 0.77 -4.11 -22.18
CA ASP A 261 1.51 -4.31 -20.93
C ASP A 261 1.46 -3.05 -20.07
N ASN A 262 1.64 -3.21 -18.75
CA ASN A 262 1.53 -2.12 -17.78
C ASN A 262 2.50 -2.34 -16.62
N PHE A 263 3.15 -1.29 -16.16
CA PHE A 263 3.75 -1.30 -14.83
C PHE A 263 2.63 -1.26 -13.79
N VAL A 264 2.66 -2.13 -12.78
CA VAL A 264 1.69 -2.13 -11.67
C VAL A 264 2.40 -2.41 -10.35
N LEU A 265 2.76 -1.35 -9.62
CA LEU A 265 3.17 -1.45 -8.23
C LEU A 265 1.94 -1.33 -7.33
N ASP A 266 1.72 -2.30 -6.44
CA ASP A 266 0.71 -2.26 -5.37
C ASP A 266 1.36 -2.81 -4.10
N MET A 267 1.63 -1.97 -3.11
CA MET A 267 2.40 -2.37 -1.94
C MET A 267 2.02 -1.62 -0.66
N ALA A 268 2.12 -2.33 0.46
CA ALA A 268 2.14 -1.72 1.79
C ALA A 268 3.49 -1.05 2.07
N THR A 269 3.50 -0.09 3.00
CA THR A 269 4.72 0.60 3.47
C THR A 269 5.39 -0.10 4.66
N CYS A 270 4.88 -1.27 5.06
CA CYS A 270 5.45 -2.18 6.06
C CYS A 270 6.12 -3.41 5.40
N VAL A 271 7.01 -4.09 6.12
CA VAL A 271 7.72 -5.28 5.61
C VAL A 271 6.76 -6.38 5.19
N VAL A 272 5.65 -6.53 5.93
CA VAL A 272 4.69 -7.60 5.75
C VAL A 272 3.27 -7.13 6.07
N ALA A 273 2.28 -7.67 5.36
CA ALA A 273 0.87 -7.48 5.71
C ALA A 273 0.52 -8.29 6.97
N VAL A 274 -0.29 -7.72 7.87
CA VAL A 274 -0.72 -8.34 9.14
C VAL A 274 -1.31 -9.76 8.95
N GLY A 275 -2.05 -9.98 7.86
CA GLY A 275 -2.63 -11.29 7.55
C GLY A 275 -1.60 -12.41 7.34
N LYS A 276 -0.35 -12.12 6.94
CA LYS A 276 0.71 -13.15 6.86
C LYS A 276 1.18 -13.57 8.25
N ILE A 277 1.28 -12.64 9.21
CA ILE A 277 1.57 -12.97 10.62
C ILE A 277 0.42 -13.77 11.21
N GLU A 278 -0.83 -13.41 10.89
CA GLU A 278 -2.00 -14.17 11.34
C GLU A 278 -2.00 -15.62 10.81
N ILE A 279 -1.62 -15.82 9.54
CA ILE A 279 -1.49 -17.17 8.95
C ILE A 279 -0.42 -17.98 9.69
N GLU A 280 0.78 -17.45 9.91
CA GLU A 280 1.83 -18.19 10.61
C GLU A 280 1.47 -18.42 12.09
N ARG A 281 0.74 -17.50 12.74
CA ARG A 281 0.16 -17.73 14.07
C ARG A 281 -0.84 -18.88 14.08
N ARG A 282 -1.74 -18.96 13.09
CA ARG A 282 -2.72 -20.05 12.95
C ARG A 282 -2.05 -21.41 12.67
N LYS A 283 -0.84 -21.41 12.07
CA LYS A 283 -0.01 -22.60 11.84
C LYS A 283 0.96 -22.93 12.99
N GLU A 284 1.00 -22.11 14.04
CA GLU A 284 1.98 -22.19 15.14
C GLU A 284 3.45 -22.09 14.68
N ASN A 285 3.68 -21.44 13.53
CA ASN A 285 4.98 -21.24 12.92
C ASN A 285 5.67 -19.94 13.41
N PRO A 286 7.01 -19.88 13.40
CA PRO A 286 7.74 -18.62 13.56
C PRO A 286 7.57 -17.70 12.34
N ILE A 287 7.54 -16.40 12.57
CA ILE A 287 7.69 -15.38 11.52
C ILE A 287 9.18 -15.04 11.30
N PRO A 288 9.58 -14.65 10.07
CA PRO A 288 10.92 -14.13 9.81
C PRO A 288 11.29 -12.92 10.67
N GLU A 289 12.57 -12.79 11.00
CA GLU A 289 13.11 -11.62 11.69
C GLU A 289 12.84 -10.33 10.88
N GLY A 290 12.59 -9.23 11.59
CA GLY A 290 12.34 -7.93 10.97
C GLY A 290 10.91 -7.73 10.45
N TRP A 291 9.99 -8.68 10.64
CA TRP A 291 8.56 -8.50 10.34
C TRP A 291 7.82 -7.70 11.41
N ALA A 292 8.07 -8.00 12.70
CA ALA A 292 7.32 -7.42 13.81
C ALA A 292 8.18 -7.18 15.06
N LEU A 293 7.65 -6.29 15.91
CA LEU A 293 8.03 -6.09 17.29
C LEU A 293 6.98 -6.76 18.20
N ASP A 294 7.39 -7.19 19.38
CA ASP A 294 6.50 -7.65 20.45
C ASP A 294 5.79 -6.47 21.16
N LYS A 295 4.99 -6.78 22.19
CA LYS A 295 4.34 -5.78 23.06
C LYS A 295 5.33 -4.84 23.76
N ASP A 296 6.60 -5.24 23.86
CA ASP A 296 7.65 -4.50 24.54
C ASP A 296 8.55 -3.66 23.62
N GLY A 297 8.34 -3.75 22.31
CA GLY A 297 9.10 -3.02 21.28
C GLY A 297 10.40 -3.72 20.86
N GLN A 298 10.58 -4.99 21.23
CA GLN A 298 11.71 -5.81 20.82
C GLN A 298 11.36 -6.61 19.55
N PRO A 299 12.30 -6.82 18.60
CA PRO A 299 12.07 -7.70 17.47
C PRO A 299 11.69 -9.11 17.93
N THR A 300 10.66 -9.70 17.32
CA THR A 300 10.22 -11.06 17.63
C THR A 300 10.01 -11.90 16.38
N THR A 301 10.35 -13.19 16.48
CA THR A 301 10.01 -14.24 15.50
C THR A 301 8.80 -15.05 15.93
N ASN A 302 8.17 -14.74 17.07
CA ASN A 302 6.95 -15.40 17.53
C ASN A 302 5.72 -14.70 16.95
N ALA A 303 4.95 -15.41 16.13
CA ALA A 303 3.76 -14.88 15.47
C ALA A 303 2.68 -14.39 16.46
N ALA A 304 2.54 -15.03 17.62
CA ALA A 304 1.56 -14.65 18.64
C ALA A 304 1.96 -13.38 19.42
N GLU A 305 3.27 -13.14 19.59
CA GLU A 305 3.81 -11.90 20.17
C GLU A 305 3.73 -10.75 19.15
N GLY A 306 4.08 -11.01 17.88
CA GLY A 306 4.00 -10.02 16.81
C GLY A 306 2.58 -9.49 16.58
N MET A 307 1.56 -10.34 16.72
CA MET A 307 0.14 -9.92 16.70
C MET A 307 -0.27 -9.04 17.89
N GLN A 308 0.50 -8.99 18.98
CA GLN A 308 0.25 -8.15 20.15
C GLN A 308 1.12 -6.87 20.20
N GLY A 309 2.11 -6.77 19.32
CA GLY A 309 3.04 -5.64 19.23
C GLY A 309 2.76 -4.73 18.04
N ALA A 310 3.73 -4.63 17.13
CA ALA A 310 3.65 -3.74 15.97
C ALA A 310 4.41 -4.30 14.76
N LEU A 311 3.93 -4.00 13.55
CA LEU A 311 4.65 -4.26 12.31
C LEU A 311 5.83 -3.29 12.16
N LEU A 312 6.91 -3.77 11.54
CA LEU A 312 8.02 -2.90 11.12
C LEU A 312 7.77 -2.26 9.74
N PRO A 313 8.20 -1.01 9.52
CA PRO A 313 8.12 -0.37 8.21
C PRO A 313 9.03 -1.08 7.18
N LEU A 314 8.77 -0.89 5.88
CA LEU A 314 9.58 -1.45 4.80
C LEU A 314 11.07 -1.09 4.97
N GLY A 315 11.93 -2.10 4.91
CA GLY A 315 13.33 -2.00 5.35
C GLY A 315 13.52 -2.37 6.83
N GLY A 316 12.50 -2.88 7.53
CA GLY A 316 12.63 -3.52 8.84
C GLY A 316 13.19 -2.61 9.94
N SER A 317 14.30 -3.04 10.55
CA SER A 317 15.02 -2.27 11.56
C SER A 317 15.84 -1.13 10.95
N GLU A 318 16.40 -0.26 11.79
CA GLU A 318 17.22 0.87 11.30
C GLU A 318 18.45 0.41 10.51
N LEU A 319 19.05 -0.73 10.89
CA LEU A 319 20.15 -1.39 10.19
C LEU A 319 19.82 -1.68 8.71
N HIS A 320 18.57 -2.05 8.43
CA HIS A 320 18.08 -2.41 7.10
C HIS A 320 17.37 -1.24 6.39
N SER A 321 17.56 -0.01 6.90
CA SER A 321 16.94 1.24 6.41
C SER A 321 15.43 1.37 6.59
N GLY A 322 14.83 0.77 7.62
CA GLY A 322 13.38 0.85 7.91
C GLY A 322 12.80 2.27 8.02
N TYR A 323 13.64 3.28 8.30
CA TYR A 323 13.24 4.69 8.26
C TYR A 323 12.76 5.15 6.87
N LYS A 324 13.15 4.47 5.79
CA LYS A 324 12.66 4.74 4.42
C LYS A 324 11.20 4.30 4.27
N GLY A 325 10.86 3.08 4.70
CA GLY A 325 9.47 2.62 4.74
C GLY A 325 8.59 3.46 5.65
N TYR A 326 9.11 3.88 6.81
CA TYR A 326 8.42 4.82 7.69
C TYR A 326 8.15 6.16 6.99
N GLY A 327 9.12 6.70 6.25
CA GLY A 327 8.95 7.90 5.43
C GLY A 327 7.86 7.77 4.35
N LEU A 328 7.79 6.61 3.69
CA LEU A 328 6.71 6.31 2.72
C LEU A 328 5.33 6.22 3.42
N GLY A 329 5.26 5.57 4.58
CA GLY A 329 4.03 5.49 5.38
C GLY A 329 3.54 6.87 5.85
N MET A 330 4.46 7.77 6.20
CA MET A 330 4.18 9.18 6.53
C MET A 330 3.70 9.98 5.30
N LEU A 331 4.27 9.77 4.11
CA LEU A 331 3.83 10.40 2.87
C LEU A 331 2.37 10.05 2.56
N VAL A 332 2.01 8.77 2.70
CA VAL A 332 0.63 8.31 2.56
C VAL A 332 -0.27 8.94 3.63
N GLU A 333 0.15 8.97 4.90
CA GLU A 333 -0.61 9.61 5.98
C GLU A 333 -0.87 11.11 5.71
N ILE A 334 0.08 11.81 5.09
CA ILE A 334 -0.06 13.22 4.71
C ILE A 334 -1.13 13.39 3.63
N PHE A 335 -1.11 12.60 2.55
CA PHE A 335 -2.10 12.73 1.46
C PHE A 335 -3.49 12.20 1.82
N CYS A 336 -3.55 11.16 2.65
CA CYS A 336 -4.77 10.47 3.02
C CYS A 336 -5.41 11.06 4.26
N GLY A 337 -4.70 11.15 5.38
CA GLY A 337 -5.24 11.64 6.65
C GLY A 337 -5.22 13.16 6.77
N ILE A 338 -4.05 13.79 6.55
CA ILE A 338 -3.86 15.21 6.81
C ILE A 338 -4.50 16.10 5.72
N LEU A 339 -4.30 15.77 4.44
CA LEU A 339 -4.76 16.57 3.30
C LEU A 339 -6.27 16.44 3.02
N SER A 340 -6.87 15.27 3.26
CA SER A 340 -8.33 15.10 3.20
C SER A 340 -9.04 15.83 4.35
N GLY A 341 -8.38 15.89 5.51
CA GLY A 341 -8.57 16.93 6.51
C GLY A 341 -9.45 16.54 7.71
N LYS A 342 -8.81 16.58 8.88
CA LYS A 342 -9.41 17.02 10.14
C LYS A 342 -8.63 18.21 10.70
N ILE A 343 -9.36 19.26 11.12
CA ILE A 343 -8.83 20.32 11.97
C ILE A 343 -8.99 19.88 13.44
N PHE A 344 -8.00 20.17 14.29
CA PHE A 344 -7.92 19.66 15.68
C PHE A 344 -8.97 20.27 16.64
N LEU A 345 -9.93 21.07 16.15
CA LEU A 345 -10.90 21.81 16.94
C LEU A 345 -12.32 21.69 16.33
N CYS A 346 -13.31 21.45 17.19
CA CYS A 346 -14.76 21.42 16.91
C CYS A 346 -15.36 20.15 16.22
N LEU A 347 -15.87 19.23 17.06
CA LEU A 347 -17.26 18.72 17.05
C LEU A 347 -17.95 18.33 15.72
N GLN A 348 -17.24 17.85 14.71
CA GLN A 348 -17.82 17.20 13.52
C GLN A 348 -17.03 15.92 13.19
N PRO A 349 -17.68 14.83 12.72
CA PRO A 349 -16.99 13.64 12.21
C PRO A 349 -16.27 13.94 10.88
N GLY A 350 -15.18 13.21 10.60
CA GLY A 350 -14.40 13.33 9.37
C GLY A 350 -12.88 13.16 9.57
N GLY A 351 -12.28 12.34 8.69
CA GLY A 351 -10.86 12.13 8.47
C GLY A 351 -10.04 11.73 9.71
N GLN A 352 -10.01 10.45 10.06
CA GLN A 352 -9.09 9.96 11.09
C GLN A 352 -7.66 9.80 10.54
N TYR A 353 -6.64 10.05 11.37
CA TYR A 353 -5.23 9.92 10.99
C TYR A 353 -4.36 9.32 12.11
N GLY A 354 -3.37 8.53 11.70
CA GLY A 354 -2.40 7.85 12.57
C GLY A 354 -3.06 7.08 13.73
N PRO A 355 -2.71 7.38 15.00
CA PRO A 355 -3.22 6.66 16.17
C PRO A 355 -4.71 6.92 16.46
N ASN A 356 -5.35 7.86 15.75
CA ASN A 356 -6.77 8.18 15.92
C ASN A 356 -7.68 7.37 15.00
N VAL A 357 -7.14 6.61 14.04
CA VAL A 357 -7.93 5.70 13.19
C VAL A 357 -8.44 4.53 14.02
N ARG A 358 -9.72 4.17 13.86
CA ARG A 358 -10.35 2.97 14.42
C ARG A 358 -9.41 1.76 14.29
N ARG A 359 -9.24 0.98 15.36
CA ARG A 359 -8.30 -0.17 15.31
C ARG A 359 -8.84 -1.25 14.37
N TRP A 360 -7.92 -2.07 13.87
CA TRP A 360 -8.22 -3.18 12.99
C TRP A 360 -9.21 -4.16 13.66
N MET A 361 -10.21 -4.62 12.90
CA MET A 361 -11.32 -5.49 13.35
C MET A 361 -12.22 -4.96 14.49
N GLN A 362 -12.07 -3.70 14.91
CA GLN A 362 -13.06 -3.06 15.79
C GLN A 362 -14.21 -2.49 14.97
N THR A 363 -15.44 -2.56 15.49
CA THR A 363 -16.69 -2.16 14.82
C THR A 363 -17.57 -1.30 15.74
N ASP A 364 -16.94 -0.59 16.67
CA ASP A 364 -17.56 0.27 17.70
C ASP A 364 -17.79 1.72 17.25
N GLN A 365 -17.10 2.15 16.19
CA GLN A 365 -17.21 3.46 15.56
C GLN A 365 -17.01 3.37 14.04
N GLU A 366 -17.22 4.46 13.30
CA GLU A 366 -16.87 4.55 11.88
C GLU A 366 -15.35 4.48 11.67
N ALA A 367 -14.89 3.84 10.58
CA ALA A 367 -13.48 3.75 10.26
C ALA A 367 -12.89 5.09 9.77
N ASP A 368 -13.71 5.88 9.04
CA ASP A 368 -13.41 7.24 8.60
C ASP A 368 -12.02 7.39 7.94
N LEU A 369 -11.72 6.45 7.04
CA LEU A 369 -10.45 6.36 6.34
C LEU A 369 -10.30 7.48 5.31
N GLY A 370 -9.06 7.95 5.19
CA GLY A 370 -8.64 8.90 4.20
C GLY A 370 -8.01 8.21 2.99
N GLN A 371 -8.33 8.68 1.78
CA GLN A 371 -7.86 8.11 0.52
C GLN A 371 -7.39 9.21 -0.43
N CYS A 372 -6.48 8.90 -1.34
CA CYS A 372 -6.01 9.82 -2.37
C CYS A 372 -5.82 9.08 -3.70
N PHE A 373 -6.32 9.69 -4.78
CA PHE A 373 -6.32 9.15 -6.12
C PHE A 373 -5.78 10.20 -7.09
N VAL A 374 -4.83 9.80 -7.93
CA VAL A 374 -4.21 10.69 -8.91
C VAL A 374 -4.26 10.05 -10.28
N ALA A 375 -4.68 10.80 -11.29
CA ALA A 375 -4.55 10.44 -12.69
C ALA A 375 -3.67 11.47 -13.40
N ILE A 376 -2.71 11.02 -14.22
CA ILE A 376 -1.79 11.89 -14.97
C ILE A 376 -1.81 11.47 -16.44
N ASP A 377 -2.03 12.42 -17.33
CA ASP A 377 -2.00 12.20 -18.77
C ASP A 377 -0.55 12.26 -19.28
N PRO A 378 0.04 11.16 -19.79
CA PRO A 378 1.40 11.19 -20.31
C PRO A 378 1.55 12.09 -21.54
N SER A 379 0.48 12.37 -22.29
CA SER A 379 0.54 13.17 -23.52
C SER A 379 0.79 14.66 -23.27
N PHE A 380 0.54 15.14 -22.04
CA PHE A 380 0.86 16.51 -21.61
C PHE A 380 2.37 16.70 -21.29
N PHE A 381 3.18 15.65 -21.38
CA PHE A 381 4.62 15.65 -21.10
C PHE A 381 5.43 15.29 -22.36
N ALA A 382 6.49 14.49 -22.21
CA ALA A 382 7.34 14.09 -23.33
C ALA A 382 6.71 12.93 -24.15
N PRO A 383 6.59 13.05 -25.49
CA PRO A 383 5.99 12.02 -26.34
C PRO A 383 6.75 10.69 -26.26
N GLY A 384 6.12 9.58 -26.66
CA GLY A 384 6.73 8.24 -26.59
C GLY A 384 6.88 7.72 -25.16
N PHE A 385 5.89 7.98 -24.29
CA PHE A 385 5.90 7.49 -22.91
C PHE A 385 5.89 5.95 -22.85
N GLU A 386 4.93 5.32 -23.54
CA GLU A 386 4.81 3.86 -23.58
C GLU A 386 6.06 3.18 -24.16
N ASP A 387 6.72 3.81 -25.15
CA ASP A 387 7.98 3.32 -25.71
C ASP A 387 9.07 3.18 -24.65
N ARG A 388 9.29 4.25 -23.86
CA ARG A 388 10.29 4.26 -22.78
C ARG A 388 9.87 3.38 -21.61
N MET A 389 8.57 3.23 -21.36
CA MET A 389 8.06 2.36 -20.29
C MET A 389 8.29 0.89 -20.63
N SER A 390 8.02 0.47 -21.87
CA SER A 390 8.35 -0.87 -22.37
C SER A 390 9.87 -1.11 -22.35
N ASP A 391 10.66 -0.20 -22.92
CA ASP A 391 12.13 -0.31 -22.94
C ASP A 391 12.73 -0.53 -21.54
N LEU A 392 12.27 0.25 -20.55
CA LEU A 392 12.70 0.09 -19.15
C LEU A 392 12.28 -1.26 -18.55
N MET A 393 11.03 -1.70 -18.75
CA MET A 393 10.57 -2.98 -18.18
C MET A 393 11.26 -4.17 -18.84
N ASP A 394 11.41 -4.15 -20.16
CA ASP A 394 12.01 -5.24 -20.92
C ASP A 394 13.52 -5.30 -20.68
N HIS A 395 14.19 -4.15 -20.49
CA HIS A 395 15.58 -4.10 -20.00
C HIS A 395 15.72 -4.77 -18.63
N CYS A 396 14.86 -4.42 -17.65
CA CYS A 396 14.89 -5.03 -16.32
C CYS A 396 14.63 -6.54 -16.35
N ARG A 397 13.60 -6.99 -17.10
CA ARG A 397 13.26 -8.41 -17.28
C ARG A 397 14.37 -9.20 -17.99
N GLY A 398 15.08 -8.55 -18.91
CA GLY A 398 16.18 -9.12 -19.69
C GLY A 398 17.53 -9.16 -18.98
N MET A 399 17.63 -8.66 -17.74
CA MET A 399 18.86 -8.79 -16.94
C MET A 399 19.13 -10.25 -16.55
N GLU A 400 20.40 -10.64 -16.52
CA GLU A 400 20.82 -11.95 -16.00
C GLU A 400 20.41 -12.09 -14.52
N SER A 401 19.67 -13.15 -14.20
CA SER A 401 19.21 -13.40 -12.84
C SER A 401 20.30 -14.07 -12.00
N ALA A 402 20.43 -13.63 -10.74
CA ALA A 402 21.38 -14.22 -9.79
C ALA A 402 21.09 -15.69 -9.44
N ASP A 403 19.86 -16.15 -9.70
CA ASP A 403 19.43 -17.55 -9.68
C ASP A 403 18.72 -17.82 -11.01
N PRO A 404 19.20 -18.74 -11.87
CA PRO A 404 18.57 -19.06 -13.15
C PRO A 404 17.10 -19.52 -13.04
N ASN A 405 16.66 -19.98 -11.87
CA ASN A 405 15.29 -20.42 -11.61
C ASN A 405 14.37 -19.29 -11.12
N LYS A 406 14.90 -18.06 -10.96
CA LYS A 406 14.18 -16.89 -10.45
C LYS A 406 14.47 -15.67 -11.36
N PRO A 407 13.79 -15.56 -12.52
CA PRO A 407 14.00 -14.44 -13.44
C PRO A 407 13.69 -13.08 -12.78
N VAL A 408 14.29 -12.01 -13.31
CA VAL A 408 13.97 -10.65 -12.87
C VAL A 408 12.56 -10.27 -13.35
N LEU A 409 11.75 -9.71 -12.46
CA LEU A 409 10.35 -9.39 -12.72
C LEU A 409 10.10 -7.88 -12.62
N ALA A 410 9.23 -7.35 -13.48
CA ALA A 410 8.65 -6.02 -13.32
C ALA A 410 7.44 -6.05 -12.37
N ALA A 411 7.09 -4.90 -11.79
CA ALA A 411 5.93 -4.79 -10.93
C ALA A 411 4.65 -5.10 -11.74
N GLY A 412 3.84 -6.05 -11.25
CA GLY A 412 2.66 -6.58 -11.94
C GLY A 412 2.88 -7.94 -12.64
N ASP A 413 4.13 -8.39 -12.84
CA ASP A 413 4.42 -9.69 -13.44
C ASP A 413 3.96 -10.89 -12.57
N PRO A 414 4.13 -10.88 -11.22
CA PRO A 414 3.60 -11.93 -10.36
C PRO A 414 2.07 -12.05 -10.46
N GLU A 415 1.37 -10.91 -10.44
CA GLU A 415 -0.09 -10.85 -10.50
C GLU A 415 -0.61 -11.26 -11.88
N ARG A 416 0.06 -10.86 -12.98
CA ARG A 416 -0.22 -11.35 -14.34
C ARG A 416 -0.08 -12.86 -14.43
N SER A 417 1.00 -13.41 -13.87
CA SER A 417 1.26 -14.85 -13.86
C SER A 417 0.19 -15.61 -13.09
N HIS A 418 -0.27 -15.06 -11.95
CA HIS A 418 -1.38 -15.64 -11.19
C HIS A 418 -2.71 -15.55 -11.94
N MET A 419 -3.02 -14.45 -12.62
CA MET A 419 -4.23 -14.31 -13.43
C MET A 419 -4.27 -15.32 -14.59
N GLU A 420 -3.15 -15.55 -15.28
CA GLU A 420 -3.08 -16.56 -16.34
C GLU A 420 -3.18 -17.98 -15.75
N LYS A 421 -2.63 -18.23 -14.56
CA LYS A 421 -2.86 -19.49 -13.82
C LYS A 421 -4.36 -19.70 -13.54
N VAL A 422 -5.06 -18.73 -12.95
CA VAL A 422 -6.51 -18.82 -12.68
C VAL A 422 -7.31 -19.08 -13.96
N LYS A 423 -6.95 -18.42 -15.06
CA LYS A 423 -7.57 -18.59 -16.39
C LYS A 423 -7.33 -19.98 -16.98
N THR A 424 -6.09 -20.48 -16.96
CA THR A 424 -5.73 -21.82 -17.48
C THR A 424 -6.30 -22.95 -16.61
N GLU A 425 -6.36 -22.75 -15.29
CA GLU A 425 -6.98 -23.71 -14.37
C GLU A 425 -8.52 -23.65 -14.36
N GLY A 426 -9.13 -22.63 -14.97
CA GLY A 426 -10.58 -22.47 -15.09
C GLY A 426 -11.28 -21.95 -13.84
N GLY A 427 -10.56 -21.38 -12.87
CA GLY A 427 -11.13 -20.88 -11.62
C GLY A 427 -10.11 -20.55 -10.54
N ILE A 428 -10.59 -19.99 -9.44
CA ILE A 428 -9.81 -19.65 -8.25
C ILE A 428 -9.88 -20.82 -7.26
N THR A 429 -8.73 -21.25 -6.76
CA THR A 429 -8.64 -22.30 -5.73
C THR A 429 -8.58 -21.69 -4.33
N TYR A 430 -9.55 -22.05 -3.48
CA TYR A 430 -9.60 -21.64 -2.07
C TYR A 430 -9.37 -22.83 -1.14
N HIS A 431 -8.63 -22.62 -0.05
CA HIS A 431 -8.44 -23.64 0.98
C HIS A 431 -9.77 -23.93 1.70
N ILE A 432 -10.01 -25.18 2.12
CA ILE A 432 -11.30 -25.59 2.71
C ILE A 432 -11.75 -24.70 3.88
N ASN A 433 -10.83 -24.33 4.78
CA ASN A 433 -11.13 -23.44 5.91
C ASN A 433 -11.60 -22.02 5.49
N GLN A 434 -11.21 -21.54 4.30
CA GLN A 434 -11.70 -20.25 3.79
C GLN A 434 -13.16 -20.35 3.31
N ILE A 435 -13.64 -21.55 2.98
CA ILE A 435 -14.98 -21.82 2.47
C ILE A 435 -15.94 -22.16 3.62
N THR A 436 -15.47 -22.89 4.65
CA THR A 436 -16.28 -23.22 5.84
C THR A 436 -16.67 -22.00 6.67
N ASP A 437 -15.80 -20.98 6.68
CA ASP A 437 -15.92 -19.80 7.54
C ASP A 437 -16.68 -18.64 6.84
N LEU A 438 -17.35 -18.91 5.71
CA LEU A 438 -18.05 -17.90 4.91
C LEU A 438 -19.37 -17.42 5.54
N PRO A 439 -19.76 -16.14 5.36
CA PRO A 439 -20.91 -15.52 6.03
C PRO A 439 -22.27 -16.08 5.59
N MET A 440 -22.36 -16.72 4.42
CA MET A 440 -23.49 -17.55 3.98
C MET A 440 -22.92 -18.91 3.55
N GLY A 441 -23.57 -20.02 3.91
CA GLY A 441 -22.91 -21.34 3.94
C GLY A 441 -22.47 -21.86 2.56
N PRO A 442 -21.58 -22.87 2.51
CA PRO A 442 -21.04 -23.42 1.24
C PRO A 442 -22.09 -23.93 0.25
N GLN A 443 -23.30 -24.21 0.73
CA GLN A 443 -24.45 -24.66 -0.06
C GLN A 443 -24.98 -23.60 -1.02
N GLU A 444 -24.62 -22.33 -0.84
CA GLU A 444 -25.05 -21.21 -1.70
C GLU A 444 -24.03 -20.87 -2.82
N LEU A 445 -22.87 -21.54 -2.84
CA LEU A 445 -21.90 -21.58 -3.94
C LEU A 445 -22.24 -22.78 -4.85
N GLU A 446 -23.37 -22.73 -5.54
CA GLU A 446 -23.84 -23.78 -6.45
C GLU A 446 -23.05 -23.80 -7.79
N ILE A 447 -21.85 -24.38 -7.76
CA ILE A 447 -21.26 -25.01 -8.96
C ILE A 447 -21.25 -26.52 -8.74
N PRO A 448 -21.68 -27.36 -9.71
CA PRO A 448 -21.41 -28.79 -9.64
C PRO A 448 -19.89 -29.00 -9.51
N PRO A 449 -19.42 -29.90 -8.62
CA PRO A 449 -18.00 -30.22 -8.56
C PRO A 449 -17.56 -30.71 -9.94
N GLN A 450 -16.57 -30.03 -10.53
CA GLN A 450 -15.82 -30.66 -11.61
C GLN A 450 -15.18 -31.91 -11.01
N GLU A 451 -15.64 -33.09 -11.46
CA GLU A 451 -15.07 -34.35 -11.01
C GLU A 451 -13.57 -34.30 -11.20
N HIS A 452 -12.83 -34.49 -10.10
CA HIS A 452 -11.39 -34.65 -10.16
C HIS A 452 -11.08 -35.92 -10.97
N THR A 453 -10.88 -35.74 -12.26
CA THR A 453 -10.41 -36.77 -13.17
C THR A 453 -8.96 -37.05 -12.81
N LEU A 454 -8.76 -37.97 -11.87
CA LEU A 454 -7.47 -38.56 -11.48
C LEU A 454 -6.93 -39.50 -12.59
N ALA A 455 -7.03 -39.07 -13.84
CA ALA A 455 -6.58 -39.78 -15.02
C ALA A 455 -5.82 -38.80 -15.92
N GLN A 456 -4.65 -39.22 -16.42
CA GLN A 456 -3.72 -38.46 -17.28
C GLN A 456 -2.73 -37.52 -16.57
N LEU A 457 -2.04 -38.04 -15.53
CA LEU A 457 -0.63 -37.71 -15.28
C LEU A 457 0.24 -38.98 -15.12
N ASP A 458 -0.01 -39.96 -16.00
CA ASP A 458 0.96 -40.99 -16.36
C ASP A 458 1.39 -40.73 -17.81
N MET A 459 2.41 -39.89 -17.99
CA MET A 459 3.30 -39.73 -19.17
C MET A 459 3.86 -38.30 -19.20
N PHE A 460 5.01 -38.06 -18.54
CA PHE A 460 6.29 -37.66 -19.16
C PHE A 460 7.35 -37.38 -18.09
#